data_AF-A0A4Q2KAA3-F1
#
_entry.id   AF-A0A4Q2KAA3-F1
#
_cell.length_a   1.000
_cell.length_b   1.000
_cell.length_c   1.000
_cell.angle_alpha   90.00
_cell.angle_beta   90.00
_cell.angle_gamma   90.00
#
_symmetry.space_group_name_H-M   'P 1'
#
loop_
_entity.id
_entity.type
_entity.pdbx_description
1 polymer ?
#
loop_
_entity_poly.entity_id
_entity_poly.type
_entity_poly.pdbx_seq_one_letter_code
_entity_poly.pdbx_strand_id
1 'polypeptide(L)'
;MRSFAMNNDEILMKAQNGEGLTVEEIKVYQSIVKPIKHVYGKYGTLAKIYLQEHNVGKYWVLGGDLPDYLHGIDRQAEELYSVMYDKLSKDEKYKRTGNYLEDVRRIKEMQDRIEEEILNEIVYA
;
A
#
# COMPACT_ATOMS: atom_id res chain seq x y z
N MET A 1 -25.13 -6.54 -39.51
CA MET A 1 -24.14 -6.78 -38.45
C MET A 1 -24.62 -6.07 -37.19
N ARG A 2 -25.07 -6.80 -36.17
CA ARG A 2 -25.48 -6.21 -34.88
C ARG A 2 -24.23 -5.90 -34.08
N SER A 3 -24.00 -4.63 -33.79
CA SER A 3 -23.07 -4.22 -32.74
C SER A 3 -23.62 -4.75 -31.41
N PHE A 4 -22.98 -5.78 -30.87
CA PHE A 4 -23.19 -6.20 -29.49
C PHE A 4 -22.37 -5.25 -28.62
N ALA A 5 -22.98 -4.15 -28.18
CA ALA A 5 -22.46 -3.43 -27.02
C ALA A 5 -22.68 -4.35 -25.81
N MET A 6 -21.61 -4.97 -25.33
CA MET A 6 -21.60 -5.82 -24.13
C MET A 6 -22.07 -5.00 -22.92
N ASN A 7 -22.83 -5.61 -21.99
CA ASN A 7 -23.37 -4.88 -20.84
C ASN A 7 -22.25 -4.50 -19.85
N ASN A 8 -22.42 -3.39 -19.13
CA ASN A 8 -21.45 -2.90 -18.14
C ASN A 8 -21.09 -3.97 -17.09
N ASP A 9 -22.09 -4.76 -16.66
CA ASP A 9 -21.91 -5.83 -15.67
C ASP A 9 -21.03 -6.96 -16.21
N GLU A 10 -21.15 -7.30 -17.50
CA GLU A 10 -20.34 -8.33 -18.15
C GLU A 10 -18.88 -7.88 -18.25
N ILE A 11 -18.64 -6.60 -18.56
CA ILE A 11 -17.29 -6.02 -18.60
C ILE A 11 -16.62 -6.04 -17.22
N LEU A 12 -17.38 -5.73 -16.15
CA LEU A 12 -16.88 -5.81 -14.78
C LEU A 12 -16.53 -7.25 -14.38
N MET A 13 -17.39 -8.21 -14.76
CA MET A 13 -17.16 -9.63 -14.45
C MET A 13 -15.92 -10.18 -15.18
N LYS A 14 -15.74 -9.83 -16.46
CA LYS A 14 -14.52 -10.17 -17.23
C LYS A 14 -13.26 -9.64 -16.54
N ALA A 15 -13.29 -8.38 -16.10
CA ALA A 15 -12.17 -7.77 -15.38
C ALA A 15 -11.88 -8.48 -14.04
N GLN A 16 -12.92 -8.86 -13.28
CA GLN A 16 -12.78 -9.61 -12.02
C GLN A 16 -12.20 -11.02 -12.24
N ASN A 17 -12.58 -11.67 -13.34
CA ASN A 17 -12.11 -13.00 -13.70
C ASN A 17 -10.70 -13.01 -14.33
N GLY A 18 -10.09 -11.85 -14.56
CA GLY A 18 -8.80 -11.73 -15.23
C GLY A 18 -8.86 -12.03 -16.73
N GLU A 19 -10.05 -11.95 -17.33
CA GLU A 19 -10.24 -12.09 -18.77
C GLU A 19 -9.76 -10.82 -19.49
N GLY A 20 -9.08 -10.98 -20.63
CA GLY A 20 -8.63 -9.85 -21.44
C GLY A 20 -9.82 -9.04 -21.98
N LEU A 21 -9.76 -7.72 -21.83
CA LEU A 21 -10.74 -6.78 -22.39
C LEU A 21 -10.26 -6.21 -23.73
N THR A 22 -11.19 -5.97 -24.65
CA THR A 22 -10.91 -5.23 -25.89
C THR A 22 -10.69 -3.74 -25.62
N VAL A 23 -10.20 -2.97 -26.60
CA VAL A 23 -9.97 -1.52 -26.44
C VAL A 23 -11.28 -0.77 -26.15
N GLU A 24 -12.38 -1.17 -26.79
CA GLU A 24 -13.71 -0.61 -26.55
C GLU A 24 -14.20 -0.92 -25.12
N GLU A 25 -14.02 -2.17 -24.67
CA GLU A 25 -14.39 -2.61 -23.31
C GLU A 25 -13.55 -1.90 -22.23
N ILE A 26 -12.26 -1.65 -22.48
CA ILE A 26 -11.38 -0.90 -21.57
C ILE A 26 -11.88 0.55 -21.40
N LYS A 27 -12.29 1.22 -22.48
CA LYS A 27 -12.83 2.59 -22.40
C LYS A 27 -14.10 2.64 -21.56
N VAL A 28 -14.97 1.63 -21.71
CA VAL A 28 -16.18 1.49 -20.89
C VAL A 28 -15.82 1.19 -19.43
N TYR A 29 -14.93 0.23 -19.19
CA TYR A 29 -14.45 -0.11 -17.84
C TYR A 29 -13.87 1.11 -17.12
N GLN A 30 -13.03 1.91 -17.77
CA GLN A 30 -12.45 3.14 -17.19
C GLN A 30 -13.49 4.23 -16.91
N SER A 31 -14.63 4.21 -17.62
CA SER A 31 -15.75 5.13 -17.34
C SER A 31 -16.59 4.68 -16.13
N ILE A 32 -16.61 3.37 -15.85
CA ILE A 32 -17.36 2.77 -14.73
C ILE A 32 -16.51 2.75 -13.46
N VAL A 33 -15.24 2.35 -13.57
CA VAL A 33 -14.30 2.19 -12.47
C VAL A 33 -13.39 3.41 -12.42
N LYS A 34 -13.58 4.26 -11.40
CA LYS A 34 -12.71 5.40 -11.17
C LYS A 34 -11.30 4.90 -10.83
N PRO A 35 -10.25 5.34 -11.55
CA PRO A 35 -8.89 4.97 -11.20
C PRO A 35 -8.57 5.50 -9.80
N ILE A 36 -8.08 4.60 -8.93
CA ILE A 36 -7.60 4.98 -7.60
C ILE A 36 -6.24 5.67 -7.79
N LYS A 37 -6.19 6.98 -7.53
CA LYS A 37 -4.93 7.71 -7.54
C LYS A 37 -4.24 7.52 -6.18
N HIS A 38 -3.16 6.75 -6.15
CA HIS A 38 -2.29 6.64 -4.99
C HIS A 38 -1.45 7.92 -4.89
N VAL A 39 -1.78 8.79 -3.94
CA VAL A 39 -1.09 10.07 -3.72
C VAL A 39 0.08 9.92 -2.75
N TYR A 40 -0.06 9.01 -1.78
CA TYR A 40 0.91 8.75 -0.73
C TYR A 40 1.41 7.30 -0.84
N GLY A 41 2.56 7.02 -0.23
CA GLY A 41 3.08 5.68 -0.06
C GLY A 41 2.20 4.86 0.89
N LYS A 42 2.66 3.64 1.21
CA LYS A 42 1.95 2.70 2.09
C LYS A 42 1.61 3.37 3.43
N TYR A 43 2.62 3.95 4.08
CA TYR A 43 2.49 4.43 5.45
C TYR A 43 1.77 5.78 5.53
N GLY A 44 1.99 6.70 4.58
CA GLY A 44 1.20 7.92 4.47
C GLY A 44 -0.28 7.62 4.19
N THR A 45 -0.58 6.59 3.40
CA THR A 45 -1.97 6.16 3.17
C THR A 45 -2.60 5.60 4.45
N LEU A 46 -1.89 4.73 5.20
CA LEU A 46 -2.39 4.19 6.46
C LEU A 46 -2.60 5.27 7.52
N ALA A 47 -1.66 6.22 7.63
CA ALA A 47 -1.78 7.32 8.58
C ALA A 47 -2.97 8.21 8.25
N LYS A 48 -3.25 8.46 6.96
CA LYS A 48 -4.44 9.20 6.55
C LYS A 48 -5.71 8.49 7.01
N ILE A 49 -5.83 7.19 6.77
CA ILE A 49 -6.99 6.39 7.19
C ILE A 49 -7.15 6.48 8.71
N TYR A 50 -6.06 6.27 9.45
CA TYR A 50 -6.08 6.36 10.91
C TYR A 50 -6.52 7.74 11.43
N LEU A 51 -6.00 8.82 10.84
CA LEU A 51 -6.43 10.19 11.17
C LEU A 51 -7.93 10.39 10.91
N GLN A 52 -8.47 9.85 9.82
CA GLN A 52 -9.88 9.99 9.47
C GLN A 52 -10.81 9.15 10.35
N GLU A 53 -10.34 8.03 10.89
CA GLU A 53 -11.17 7.10 11.68
C GLU A 53 -11.03 7.31 13.19
N HIS A 54 -9.83 7.67 13.65
CA HIS A 54 -9.47 7.66 15.07
C HIS A 54 -8.97 9.01 15.60
N ASN A 55 -8.51 9.92 14.72
CA ASN A 55 -8.00 11.24 15.15
C ASN A 55 -8.46 12.38 14.23
N VAL A 56 -9.79 12.48 14.08
CA VAL A 56 -10.44 13.41 13.15
C VAL A 56 -10.10 14.87 13.47
N GLY A 57 -9.87 15.20 14.74
CA GLY A 57 -9.43 16.53 15.15
C GLY A 57 -8.08 16.91 14.54
N LYS A 58 -7.06 16.04 14.65
CA LYS A 58 -5.75 16.24 14.04
C LYS A 58 -5.85 16.30 12.51
N TYR A 59 -6.70 15.44 11.91
CA TYR A 59 -6.97 15.47 10.48
C TYR A 59 -7.46 16.85 10.00
N TRP A 60 -8.42 17.45 10.71
CA TRP A 60 -8.96 18.76 10.35
C TRP A 60 -7.97 19.90 10.60
N VAL A 61 -7.22 19.86 11.70
CA VAL A 61 -6.21 20.88 12.03
C VAL A 61 -5.09 20.91 11.00
N LEU A 62 -4.65 19.75 10.51
CA LEU A 62 -3.61 19.67 9.48
C LEU A 62 -4.04 20.36 8.18
N GLY A 63 -5.32 20.32 7.80
CA GLY A 63 -5.88 21.12 6.72
C GLY A 63 -5.02 21.12 5.44
N GLY A 64 -4.47 22.29 5.09
CA GLY A 64 -3.58 22.47 3.93
C GLY A 64 -2.21 21.81 4.04
N ASP A 65 -1.73 21.57 5.26
CA ASP A 65 -0.45 20.93 5.55
C ASP A 65 -0.54 19.39 5.55
N LEU A 66 -1.75 18.84 5.41
CA LEU A 66 -1.99 17.40 5.39
C LEU A 66 -1.12 16.65 4.33
N PRO A 67 -0.98 17.13 3.07
CA PRO A 67 -0.15 16.43 2.10
C PRO A 67 1.32 16.32 2.53
N ASP A 68 1.90 17.41 3.03
CA ASP A 68 3.30 17.45 3.48
C ASP A 68 3.51 16.57 4.71
N TYR A 69 2.54 16.55 5.64
CA TYR A 69 2.55 15.66 6.78
C TYR A 69 2.57 14.18 6.36
N LEU A 70 1.71 13.78 5.42
CA LEU A 70 1.61 12.38 4.98
C LEU A 70 2.84 11.94 4.15
N HIS A 71 3.39 12.81 3.31
CA HIS A 71 4.69 12.56 2.67
C HIS A 71 5.84 12.53 3.69
N GLY A 72 5.74 13.31 4.77
CA GLY A 72 6.65 13.25 5.91
C GLY A 72 6.62 11.88 6.60
N ILE A 73 5.44 11.27 6.74
CA ILE A 73 5.30 9.91 7.28
C ILE A 73 5.96 8.88 6.37
N ASP A 74 5.74 8.96 5.05
CA ASP A 74 6.39 8.03 4.11
C ASP A 74 7.92 8.11 4.21
N ARG A 75 8.47 9.33 4.30
CA ARG A 75 9.92 9.54 4.45
C ARG A 75 10.45 8.97 5.77
N GLN A 76 9.80 9.27 6.88
CA GLN A 76 10.21 8.76 8.20
C GLN A 76 10.14 7.23 8.26
N ALA A 77 9.11 6.63 7.66
CA ALA A 77 8.97 5.19 7.61
C ALA A 77 10.09 4.53 6.78
N GLU A 78 10.46 5.12 5.64
CA GLU A 78 11.58 4.63 4.81
C GLU A 78 12.92 4.74 5.56
N GLU A 79 13.15 5.86 6.25
CA GLU A 79 14.35 6.07 7.06
C GLU A 79 14.44 5.06 8.21
N LEU A 80 13.34 4.85 8.96
CA LEU A 80 13.30 3.87 10.03
C LEU A 80 13.50 2.45 9.50
N TYR A 81 12.87 2.12 8.36
CA TYR A 81 13.05 0.84 7.70
C TYR A 81 14.52 0.59 7.37
N SER A 82 15.19 1.55 6.73
CA SER A 82 16.60 1.44 6.37
C SER A 82 17.49 1.21 7.60
N VAL A 83 17.31 2.01 8.66
CA VAL A 83 18.11 1.91 9.88
C VAL A 83 17.90 0.56 10.57
N MET A 84 16.65 0.11 10.72
CA MET A 84 16.37 -1.17 11.37
C MET A 84 16.81 -2.35 10.52
N TYR A 85 16.62 -2.29 9.21
CA TYR A 85 17.10 -3.34 8.30
C TYR A 85 18.61 -3.49 8.38
N ASP A 86 19.36 -2.38 8.34
CA ASP A 86 20.84 -2.39 8.46
C ASP A 86 21.33 -2.97 9.78
N LYS A 87 20.54 -2.83 10.85
CA LYS A 87 20.83 -3.40 12.17
C LYS A 87 20.47 -4.88 12.23
N LEU A 88 19.24 -5.24 11.87
CA LEU A 88 18.70 -6.59 12.00
C LEU A 88 19.31 -7.57 11.00
N SER A 89 19.64 -7.12 9.79
CA SER A 89 20.28 -7.97 8.76
C SER A 89 21.66 -8.51 9.18
N LYS A 90 22.30 -7.89 10.18
CA LYS A 90 23.59 -8.31 10.73
C LYS A 90 23.44 -9.31 11.89
N ASP A 91 22.25 -9.44 12.47
CA ASP A 91 21.94 -10.38 13.54
C ASP A 91 21.95 -11.82 12.99
N GLU A 92 22.60 -12.72 13.71
CA GLU A 92 22.71 -14.14 13.37
C GLU A 92 21.33 -14.80 13.17
N LYS A 93 20.31 -14.33 13.89
CA LYS A 93 18.92 -14.80 13.76
C LYS A 93 18.38 -14.64 12.33
N TYR A 94 18.78 -13.57 11.62
CA TYR A 94 18.22 -13.22 10.32
C TYR A 94 19.17 -13.52 9.15
N LYS A 95 20.38 -14.01 9.43
CA LYS A 95 21.31 -14.44 8.38
C LYS A 95 20.75 -15.59 7.57
N ARG A 96 21.05 -15.57 6.28
CA ARG A 96 20.74 -16.66 5.35
C ARG A 96 21.51 -17.92 5.73
N THR A 97 20.79 -19.02 5.75
CA THR A 97 21.25 -20.37 6.08
C THR A 97 21.57 -21.18 4.84
N GLY A 98 21.08 -20.76 3.67
CA GLY A 98 21.13 -21.55 2.43
C GLY A 98 19.93 -22.48 2.26
N ASN A 99 19.08 -22.64 3.28
CA ASN A 99 17.76 -23.26 3.12
C ASN A 99 16.75 -22.18 2.73
N TYR A 100 16.21 -22.30 1.51
CA TYR A 100 15.29 -21.31 0.95
C TYR A 100 14.08 -21.00 1.84
N LEU A 101 13.41 -22.02 2.37
CA LEU A 101 12.19 -21.82 3.17
C LEU A 101 12.50 -21.14 4.50
N GLU A 102 13.59 -21.52 5.16
CA GLU A 102 14.03 -20.86 6.39
C GLU A 102 14.48 -19.42 6.13
N ASP A 103 15.18 -19.17 5.02
CA ASP A 103 15.65 -17.83 4.68
C ASP A 103 14.47 -16.88 4.39
N VAL A 104 13.45 -17.34 3.68
CA VAL A 104 12.20 -16.59 3.47
C VAL A 104 11.51 -16.32 4.80
N ARG A 105 11.41 -17.32 5.69
CA ARG A 105 10.79 -17.17 7.02
C ARG A 105 11.52 -16.13 7.86
N ARG A 106 12.85 -16.18 7.90
CA ARG A 106 13.70 -15.24 8.65
C ARG A 106 13.60 -13.82 8.11
N ILE A 107 13.68 -13.64 6.78
CA ILE A 107 13.55 -12.33 6.15
C ILE A 107 12.16 -11.74 6.44
N LYS A 108 11.11 -12.57 6.34
CA LYS A 108 9.75 -12.14 6.65
C LYS A 108 9.61 -11.70 8.10
N GLU A 109 10.11 -12.49 9.06
CA GLU A 109 10.06 -12.12 10.49
C GLU A 109 10.80 -10.81 10.78
N MET A 110 11.92 -10.55 10.08
CA MET A 110 12.61 -9.26 10.17
C MET A 110 11.76 -8.12 9.61
N GLN A 111 11.16 -8.30 8.43
CA GLN A 111 10.29 -7.29 7.82
C GLN A 111 9.06 -7.00 8.67
N ASP A 112 8.39 -8.03 9.18
CA ASP A 112 7.22 -7.92 10.05
C ASP A 112 7.56 -7.12 11.31
N ARG A 113 8.73 -7.37 11.93
CA ARG A 113 9.19 -6.60 13.10
C ARG A 113 9.45 -5.12 12.77
N ILE A 114 10.05 -4.82 11.63
CA ILE A 114 10.29 -3.44 11.19
C ILE A 114 8.95 -2.75 10.92
N GLU A 115 8.02 -3.46 10.27
CA GLU A 115 6.68 -2.96 9.97
C GLU A 115 5.90 -2.64 11.25
N GLU A 116 5.93 -3.52 12.26
CA GLU A 116 5.32 -3.27 13.57
C GLU A 116 5.85 -1.98 14.22
N GLU A 117 7.17 -1.77 14.18
CA GLU A 117 7.77 -0.56 14.73
C GLU A 117 7.30 0.70 13.98
N ILE A 118 7.31 0.69 12.63
CA ILE A 118 6.84 1.81 11.82
C ILE A 118 5.37 2.13 12.11
N LEU A 119 4.52 1.10 12.22
CA LEU A 119 3.11 1.28 12.50
C LEU A 119 2.88 1.95 13.86
N ASN A 120 3.58 1.48 14.91
CA ASN A 120 3.39 1.98 16.26
C ASN A 120 4.02 3.36 16.48
N GLU A 121 5.24 3.59 15.99
CA GLU A 121 6.02 4.79 16.30
C GLU A 121 5.74 5.96 15.34
N ILE A 122 5.27 5.68 14.12
CA ILE A 122 5.10 6.70 13.07
C ILE A 122 3.64 6.83 12.63
N VAL A 123 2.96 5.72 12.32
CA VAL A 123 1.62 5.76 11.71
C VAL A 123 0.52 6.03 12.74
N TYR A 124 0.58 5.35 13.88
CA TYR A 124 -0.48 5.38 14.91
C TYR A 124 -0.11 6.19 16.15
N ALA A 125 0.95 6.99 16.07
CA ALA A 125 1.44 7.87 17.13
C ALA A 125 0.60 9.15 17.34
#